data_AF-A0A5B6WDW9-F1
#
_entry.id   AF-A0A5B6WDW9-F1
#
_cell.length_a   1.000
_cell.length_b   1.000
_cell.length_c   1.000
_cell.angle_alpha   90.00
_cell.angle_beta   90.00
_cell.angle_gamma   90.00
#
_symmetry.space_group_name_H-M   'P 1'
#
loop_
_entity.id
_entity.type
_entity.pdbx_description
1 polymer ?
#
loop_
_entity_poly.entity_id
_entity_poly.type
_entity_poly.pdbx_seq_one_letter_code
_entity_poly.pdbx_strand_id
1 'polypeptide(L)'
;MVEYLGICSAERASDLSILSDGWFLDQKHKEFIELKQGRKTVTEYEREFVWLSKYAREYVSTEEIMCKRLVDGLNEDIKLLVGILDLKEFVVLVDRACKAEDFS
;
A
#
# COMPACT_ATOMS: atom_id res chain seq x y z
N MET A 1 49.31 13.68 -0.54
CA MET A 1 48.09 13.24 0.17
C MET A 1 46.96 14.13 -0.36
N VAL A 2 46.15 13.76 -1.34
CA VAL A 2 45.86 12.51 -2.04
C VAL A 2 45.37 12.89 -3.45
N GLU A 3 45.66 12.07 -4.46
CA GLU A 3 45.20 12.28 -5.83
C GLU A 3 43.68 12.09 -5.92
N TYR A 4 42.98 13.14 -6.37
CA TYR A 4 41.59 13.08 -6.80
C TYR A 4 41.56 12.80 -8.30
N LEU A 5 41.61 11.54 -8.72
CA LEU A 5 40.99 11.07 -9.98
C LEU A 5 41.14 9.55 -10.09
N GLY A 6 40.03 8.82 -10.05
CA GLY A 6 40.08 7.39 -10.33
C GLY A 6 38.83 6.60 -9.95
N ILE A 7 37.64 7.10 -10.27
CA ILE A 7 36.43 6.25 -10.24
C ILE A 7 36.02 6.03 -11.69
N CYS A 8 36.28 4.82 -12.19
CA CYS A 8 35.86 4.35 -13.50
C CYS A 8 34.38 4.68 -13.71
N SER A 9 34.03 5.33 -14.82
CA SER A 9 32.66 5.79 -15.14
C SER A 9 31.59 4.69 -15.16
N ALA A 10 31.97 3.42 -15.01
CA ALA A 10 31.07 2.28 -14.92
C ALA A 10 30.38 2.14 -13.54
N GLU A 11 31.04 2.47 -12.42
CA GLU A 11 30.47 2.27 -11.07
C GLU A 11 29.39 3.30 -10.71
N ARG A 12 29.47 4.51 -11.28
CA ARG A 12 28.49 5.60 -11.05
C ARG A 12 27.09 5.31 -11.60
N ALA A 13 26.98 4.47 -12.64
CA ALA A 13 25.67 4.12 -13.21
C ALA A 13 24.90 3.18 -12.28
N SER A 14 25.58 2.22 -11.65
CA SER A 14 25.03 1.27 -10.69
C SER A 14 24.55 1.94 -9.39
N ASP A 15 25.32 2.88 -8.83
CA ASP A 15 24.90 3.64 -7.65
C ASP A 15 23.67 4.51 -7.92
N LEU A 16 23.58 5.13 -9.11
CA LEU A 16 22.41 5.92 -9.50
C LEU A 16 21.16 5.05 -9.69
N SER A 17 21.28 3.85 -10.24
CA SER A 17 20.18 2.89 -10.32
C SER A 17 19.73 2.38 -8.95
N ILE A 18 20.67 2.06 -8.05
CA ILE A 18 20.36 1.58 -6.69
C ILE A 18 19.68 2.68 -5.86
N LEU A 19 20.13 3.93 -5.97
CA LEU A 19 19.49 5.08 -5.33
C LEU A 19 18.10 5.37 -5.91
N SER A 20 17.95 5.23 -7.24
CA SER A 20 16.65 5.38 -7.91
C SER A 20 15.65 4.30 -7.47
N ASP A 21 16.12 3.05 -7.34
CA ASP A 21 15.28 1.93 -6.87
C ASP A 21 14.90 2.10 -5.41
N GLY A 22 15.84 2.50 -4.53
CA GLY A 22 15.56 2.79 -3.12
C GLY A 22 14.52 3.90 -2.95
N TRP A 23 14.72 5.05 -3.62
CA TRP A 23 13.76 6.16 -3.59
C TRP A 23 12.38 5.76 -4.12
N PHE A 24 12.33 4.95 -5.18
CA PHE A 24 11.06 4.47 -5.72
C PHE A 24 10.31 3.56 -4.73
N LEU A 25 11.03 2.64 -4.07
CA LEU A 25 10.44 1.78 -3.04
C LEU A 25 9.92 2.59 -1.86
N ASP A 26 10.68 3.57 -1.38
CA ASP A 26 10.26 4.47 -0.30
C ASP A 26 9.00 5.26 -0.68
N GLN A 27 8.93 5.73 -1.93
CA GLN A 27 7.75 6.43 -2.44
C GLN A 27 6.53 5.52 -2.49
N LYS A 28 6.66 4.28 -2.98
CA LYS A 28 5.57 3.31 -3.02
C LYS A 28 5.12 2.88 -1.63
N HIS A 29 6.06 2.74 -0.72
CA HIS A 29 5.80 2.46 0.68
C HIS A 29 4.98 3.59 1.33
N LYS A 30 5.37 4.85 1.10
CA LYS A 30 4.62 6.01 1.56
C LYS A 30 3.21 6.07 0.97
N GLU A 31 3.07 5.82 -0.33
CA GLU A 31 1.75 5.75 -0.98
C GLU A 31 0.83 4.74 -0.30
N PHE A 32 1.35 3.57 0.11
CA PHE A 32 0.57 2.57 0.85
C PHE A 32 0.14 3.06 2.24
N ILE A 33 1.04 3.74 2.97
CA ILE A 33 0.74 4.28 4.31
C ILE A 33 -0.33 5.37 4.25
N GLU A 34 -0.32 6.19 3.20
CA GLU A 34 -1.27 7.29 3.02
C GLU A 34 -2.54 6.88 2.26
N LEU A 35 -2.61 5.63 1.78
CA LEU A 35 -3.72 5.14 0.95
C LEU A 35 -5.06 5.18 1.71
N LYS A 36 -6.02 5.90 1.13
CA LYS A 36 -7.42 5.99 1.55
C LYS A 36 -8.34 5.76 0.36
N GLN A 37 -9.55 5.27 0.61
CA GLN A 37 -10.59 5.08 -0.41
C GLN A 37 -10.94 6.42 -1.07
N GLY A 38 -11.33 7.42 -0.27
CA GLY A 38 -11.62 8.76 -0.77
C GLY A 38 -12.78 8.73 -1.76
N ARG A 39 -12.52 9.14 -3.01
CA ARG A 39 -13.53 9.15 -4.10
C ARG A 39 -13.52 7.90 -4.97
N LYS A 40 -12.64 6.94 -4.70
CA LYS A 40 -12.54 5.68 -5.44
C LYS A 40 -13.66 4.74 -4.97
N THR A 41 -14.14 3.90 -5.89
CA THR A 41 -14.97 2.75 -5.50
C THR A 41 -14.18 1.80 -4.60
N VAL A 42 -14.85 0.98 -3.79
CA VAL A 42 -14.18 -0.03 -2.96
C VAL A 42 -13.32 -0.96 -3.81
N THR A 43 -13.78 -1.31 -5.01
CA THR A 43 -13.04 -2.18 -5.94
C THR A 43 -11.77 -1.50 -6.48
N GLU A 44 -11.81 -0.20 -6.80
CA GLU A 44 -10.62 0.53 -7.22
C GLU A 44 -9.62 0.68 -6.07
N TYR A 45 -10.11 1.00 -4.88
CA TYR A 45 -9.30 1.07 -3.67
C TYR A 45 -8.62 -0.28 -3.34
N GLU A 46 -9.37 -1.38 -3.39
CA GLU A 46 -8.86 -2.74 -3.19
C GLU A 46 -7.71 -3.07 -4.16
N ARG A 47 -7.90 -2.80 -5.46
CA ARG A 47 -6.87 -3.06 -6.47
C ARG A 47 -5.57 -2.30 -6.18
N GLU A 48 -5.69 -1.03 -5.82
CA GLU A 48 -4.52 -0.20 -5.50
C GLU A 48 -3.86 -0.65 -4.20
N PHE A 49 -4.66 -1.03 -3.20
CA PHE A 49 -4.19 -1.59 -1.94
C PHE A 49 -3.38 -2.88 -2.17
N VAL A 50 -3.91 -3.83 -2.93
CA VAL A 50 -3.23 -5.10 -3.26
C VAL A 50 -1.98 -4.86 -4.11
N TRP A 51 -2.01 -3.87 -5.00
CA TRP A 51 -0.85 -3.50 -5.79
C TRP A 51 0.28 -2.93 -4.93
N LEU A 52 -0.04 -1.99 -4.04
CA LEU A 52 0.92 -1.29 -3.19
C LEU A 52 1.40 -2.14 -2.00
N SER A 53 0.62 -3.11 -1.54
CA SER A 53 1.00 -3.99 -0.42
C SER A 53 2.30 -4.77 -0.67
N LYS A 54 2.67 -4.97 -1.94
CA LYS A 54 3.93 -5.59 -2.34
C LYS A 54 5.17 -4.85 -1.82
N TYR A 55 5.04 -3.54 -1.59
CA TYR A 55 6.10 -2.62 -1.13
C TYR A 55 6.03 -2.34 0.38
N ALA A 56 5.03 -2.87 1.08
CA ALA A 56 4.76 -2.61 2.49
C ALA A 56 4.30 -3.90 3.21
N ARG A 57 5.05 -4.99 3.00
CA ARG A 57 4.67 -6.35 3.44
C ARG A 57 4.53 -6.47 4.96
N GLU A 58 5.25 -5.67 5.72
CA GLU A 58 5.15 -5.61 7.18
C GLU A 58 3.75 -5.20 7.65
N TYR A 59 3.03 -4.40 6.87
CA TYR A 59 1.67 -3.93 7.14
C TYR A 59 0.58 -4.89 6.65
N VAL A 60 0.94 -5.97 5.96
CA VAL A 60 0.02 -7.02 5.47
C VAL A 60 0.55 -8.43 5.77
N SER A 61 1.32 -8.55 6.85
CA SER A 61 2.04 -9.78 7.22
C SER A 61 1.13 -10.95 7.56
N THR A 62 -0.12 -10.68 7.94
CA THR A 62 -1.18 -11.67 8.14
C THR A 62 -2.48 -11.15 7.54
N GLU A 63 -3.41 -12.06 7.22
CA GLU A 63 -4.71 -11.67 6.67
C GLU A 63 -5.51 -10.80 7.65
N GLU A 64 -5.44 -11.05 8.96
CA GLU A 64 -6.10 -10.21 9.97
C GLU A 64 -5.54 -8.77 9.97
N ILE A 65 -4.22 -8.60 9.88
CA ILE A 65 -3.59 -7.28 9.80
C ILE A 65 -3.96 -6.59 8.48
N MET A 66 -3.97 -7.34 7.37
CA MET A 66 -4.36 -6.84 6.05
C MET A 66 -5.81 -6.33 6.05
N CYS A 67 -6.74 -7.10 6.63
CA CYS A 67 -8.14 -6.74 6.79
C CYS A 67 -8.32 -5.47 7.61
N LYS A 68 -7.68 -5.39 8.79
CA LYS A 68 -7.72 -4.18 9.63
C LYS A 68 -7.22 -2.96 8.86
N ARG A 69 -6.12 -3.11 8.13
CA ARG A 69 -5.52 -2.02 7.36
C ARG A 69 -6.40 -1.56 6.21
N LEU A 70 -7.09 -2.48 5.52
CA LEU A 70 -8.09 -2.14 4.51
C LEU A 70 -9.23 -1.33 5.15
N VAL A 71 -9.82 -1.84 6.25
CA VAL A 71 -10.92 -1.18 6.97
C VAL A 71 -10.54 0.23 7.39
N ASP A 72 -9.34 0.44 7.95
CA ASP A 72 -8.85 1.74 8.39
C ASP A 72 -8.79 2.79 7.26
N GLY A 73 -8.61 2.35 6.02
CA GLY A 73 -8.54 3.19 4.84
C GLY A 73 -9.87 3.40 4.10
N LEU A 74 -10.91 2.64 4.45
CA LEU A 74 -12.27 2.85 3.93
C LEU A 74 -12.87 4.16 4.45
N ASN A 75 -13.85 4.67 3.70
CA ASN A 75 -14.68 5.80 4.12
C ASN A 75 -15.47 5.44 5.39
N GLU A 76 -15.73 6.43 6.26
CA GLU A 76 -16.26 6.19 7.60
C GLU A 76 -17.62 5.47 7.62
N ASP A 77 -18.51 5.78 6.67
CA ASP A 77 -19.83 5.15 6.57
C ASP A 77 -19.71 3.63 6.30
N ILE A 78 -18.85 3.24 5.36
CA ILE A 78 -18.57 1.85 5.03
C ILE A 78 -17.80 1.17 6.18
N LYS A 79 -16.77 1.85 6.72
CA LYS A 79 -15.95 1.38 7.83
C LYS A 79 -16.80 1.00 9.04
N LEU A 80 -17.80 1.82 9.38
CA LEU A 80 -18.69 1.54 10.50
C LEU A 80 -19.53 0.28 10.26
N LEU A 81 -20.00 0.07 9.02
CA LEU A 81 -20.78 -1.10 8.64
C LEU A 81 -19.94 -2.40 8.68
N VAL A 82 -18.74 -2.38 8.09
CA VAL A 82 -17.91 -3.59 8.02
C VAL A 82 -17.07 -3.83 9.27
N GLY A 83 -16.69 -2.78 9.99
CA GLY A 83 -15.86 -2.84 11.20
C GLY A 83 -16.54 -3.56 12.37
N ILE A 84 -17.88 -3.49 12.46
CA ILE A 84 -18.65 -4.23 13.46
C ILE A 84 -18.57 -5.75 13.24
N LEU A 85 -18.35 -6.19 12.00
CA LEU A 85 -18.37 -7.62 11.64
C LEU A 85 -17.05 -8.35 11.98
N ASP A 86 -15.98 -7.62 12.30
CA ASP A 86 -14.63 -8.15 12.61
C ASP A 86 -14.17 -9.26 11.64
N LEU A 87 -14.37 -9.02 10.33
CA LEU A 87 -14.09 -10.01 9.29
C LEU A 87 -12.58 -10.21 9.14
N LYS A 88 -12.17 -11.49 9.18
CA LYS A 88 -10.76 -11.89 9.07
C LYS A 88 -10.37 -12.40 7.69
N GLU A 89 -11.35 -12.72 6.86
CA GLU A 89 -11.15 -13.18 5.48
C GLU A 89 -11.24 -11.99 4.52
N PHE A 90 -10.15 -11.73 3.79
CA PHE A 90 -10.00 -10.52 2.97
C PHE A 90 -11.06 -10.43 1.87
N VAL A 91 -11.30 -11.55 1.17
CA VAL A 91 -12.28 -11.60 0.08
C VAL A 91 -13.71 -11.34 0.59
N VAL A 92 -14.05 -11.87 1.76
CA VAL A 92 -15.37 -11.67 2.38
C VAL A 92 -15.52 -10.21 2.81
N LEU A 93 -14.47 -9.62 3.39
CA LEU A 93 -14.45 -8.21 3.77
C LEU A 93 -14.70 -7.28 2.57
N VAL A 94 -13.99 -7.51 1.45
CA VAL A 94 -14.16 -6.70 0.24
C VAL A 94 -15.56 -6.83 -0.33
N ASP A 95 -16.12 -8.05 -0.42
CA ASP A 95 -17.49 -8.27 -0.88
C ASP A 95 -18.51 -7.50 -0.02
N ARG A 96 -18.34 -7.50 1.30
CA ARG A 96 -19.22 -6.76 2.23
C ARG A 96 -19.04 -5.26 2.12
N ALA A 97 -17.82 -4.78 1.95
CA ALA A 97 -17.53 -3.35 1.76
C ALA A 97 -18.13 -2.84 0.43
N CYS A 98 -18.01 -3.60 -0.67
CA CYS A 98 -18.65 -3.26 -1.93
C CYS A 98 -20.18 -3.17 -1.80
N LYS A 99 -20.81 -4.13 -1.10
CA LYS A 99 -22.26 -4.07 -0.85
C LYS A 99 -22.66 -2.89 0.02
N ALA A 100 -21.81 -2.49 0.98
CA ALA A 100 -22.05 -1.34 1.84
C ALA A 100 -21.89 -0.01 1.09
N GLU A 101 -21.02 0.05 0.08
CA GLU A 101 -20.81 1.25 -0.75
C GLU A 101 -22.08 1.68 -1.49
N ASP A 102 -22.94 0.74 -1.92
CA ASP A 102 -24.22 1.05 -2.56
C ASP A 102 -25.20 1.81 -1.64
N PHE A 103 -24.95 1.81 -0.33
CA PHE A 103 -25.78 2.46 0.69
C PHE A 103 -25.14 3.72 1.32
N SER A 104 -23.92 4.06 0.90
CA SER A 104 -23.13 5.20 1.39
C SER A 104 -23.24 6.41 0.48
#